data_AF-A0A816GRG1-F1
#
_entry.id   AF-A0A816GRG1-F1
#
_cell.length_a   1.000
_cell.length_b   1.000
_cell.length_c   1.000
_cell.angle_alpha   90.00
_cell.angle_beta   90.00
_cell.angle_gamma   90.00
#
_symmetry.space_group_name_H-M   'P 1'
#
loop_
_entity.id
_entity.type
_entity.pdbx_description
1 polymer ?
#
loop_
_entity_poly.entity_id
_entity_poly.type
_entity_poly.pdbx_seq_one_letter_code
_entity_poly.pdbx_strand_id
1 'polypeptide(L)'
;NDLTPLHCAVHYNHENIALLLLQHAASPHVTARNGYTPLHIAAKKNAKAISETLLEYNANTNAQSTGGFTPLHLSCQDGHLPVTTLLLENQANPNVGSKSQLTPLHLCAQEDRVQCAEALIRKNADINAQTLTGYTSLHVACHFGHINMVRYLLKLGANVNAETNLMFTPLHSAAQQGHVMIVKLLLEHGALPNKTNKHGMTALSIAQRLGYISVVEELKGVTEATLVSKQDASSEERYKIQAPEVSHEEHPVTDSDDEAEDRKTDEDDIVYPELGYFDMPRAVNNLKSQQKTTQDMLGDASSNVHMQYLREGVLMNETEENKLHPTSFV
;
A
#
# COMPACT_ATOMS: atom_id res chain seq x y z
N ASN A 1 14.05 9.69 24.42
CA ASN A 1 13.80 9.70 22.97
C ASN A 1 14.41 10.91 22.23
N ASP A 2 15.28 11.72 22.86
CA ASP A 2 15.90 12.92 22.26
C ASP A 2 14.88 13.91 21.63
N LEU A 3 13.66 13.92 22.18
CA LEU A 3 12.60 14.81 21.73
C LEU A 3 12.84 16.20 22.31
N THR A 4 12.81 17.21 21.44
CA THR A 4 12.86 18.62 21.83
C THR A 4 11.44 19.15 22.08
N PRO A 5 11.28 20.31 22.75
CA PRO A 5 9.98 20.98 22.85
C PRO A 5 9.30 21.18 21.49
N LEU A 6 10.09 21.42 20.42
CA LEU A 6 9.56 21.55 19.07
C LEU A 6 8.99 20.23 18.55
N HIS A 7 9.65 19.09 18.78
CA HIS A 7 9.09 17.78 18.43
C HIS A 7 7.74 17.54 19.13
N CYS A 8 7.66 17.83 20.43
CA CYS A 8 6.41 17.65 21.19
C CYS A 8 5.31 18.59 20.69
N ALA A 9 5.61 19.87 20.47
CA ALA A 9 4.65 20.84 19.95
C ALA A 9 4.08 20.41 18.59
N VAL A 10 4.93 19.93 17.68
CA VAL A 10 4.49 19.39 16.39
C VAL A 10 3.70 18.10 16.57
N HIS A 11 4.15 17.20 17.45
CA HIS A 11 3.44 15.94 17.71
C HIS A 11 2.02 16.17 18.21
N TYR A 12 1.82 17.11 19.12
CA TYR A 12 0.49 17.45 19.64
C TYR A 12 -0.26 18.50 18.79
N ASN A 13 0.25 18.80 17.59
CA ASN A 13 -0.33 19.75 16.65
C ASN A 13 -0.60 21.14 17.25
N HIS A 14 0.32 21.63 18.08
CA HIS A 14 0.27 22.96 18.69
C HIS A 14 0.99 23.99 17.83
N GLU A 15 0.31 24.46 16.78
CA GLU A 15 0.87 25.37 15.76
C GLU A 15 1.51 26.63 16.37
N ASN A 16 0.78 27.31 17.27
CA ASN A 16 1.26 28.53 17.93
C ASN A 16 2.53 28.30 18.77
N ILE A 17 2.62 27.14 19.44
CA ILE A 17 3.79 26.80 20.26
C ILE A 17 4.97 26.46 19.34
N ALA A 18 4.72 25.70 18.26
CA ALA A 18 5.76 25.39 17.28
C ALA A 18 6.33 26.67 16.65
N LEU A 19 5.47 27.61 16.25
CA LEU A 19 5.88 28.92 15.71
C LEU A 19 6.68 29.73 16.73
N LEU A 20 6.20 29.82 17.98
CA LEU A 20 6.89 30.56 19.05
C LEU A 20 8.29 29.98 19.31
N LEU A 21 8.42 28.64 19.33
CA LEU A 21 9.70 27.98 19.51
C LEU A 21 10.67 28.31 18.36
N LEU A 22 10.21 28.29 17.11
CA LEU A 22 11.02 28.64 15.93
C LEU A 22 11.47 30.12 15.97
N GLN A 23 10.57 31.03 16.36
CA GLN A 23 10.90 32.46 16.55
C GLN A 23 11.97 32.69 17.62
N HIS A 24 12.02 31.83 18.64
CA HIS A 24 13.02 31.84 19.70
C HIS A 24 14.20 30.89 19.45
N ALA A 25 14.58 30.72 18.18
CA ALA A 25 15.78 30.00 17.73
C ALA A 25 15.77 28.48 17.99
N ALA A 26 14.61 27.84 18.16
CA ALA A 26 14.54 26.39 18.05
C ALA A 26 14.90 25.97 16.61
N SER A 27 15.82 25.01 16.48
CA SER A 27 16.23 24.54 15.15
C SER A 27 15.19 23.57 14.57
N PRO A 28 14.78 23.74 13.29
CA PRO A 28 13.90 22.79 12.60
C PRO A 28 14.65 21.53 12.12
N HIS A 29 15.96 21.47 12.32
CA HIS A 29 16.83 20.37 11.87
C HIS A 29 17.15 19.36 12.96
N VAL A 30 16.72 19.59 14.21
CA VAL A 30 17.03 18.68 15.31
C VAL A 30 16.39 17.32 15.04
N THR A 31 17.10 16.25 15.34
CA THR A 31 16.63 14.88 15.15
C THR A 31 16.39 14.20 16.48
N ALA A 32 15.26 13.50 16.60
CA ALA A 32 15.01 12.53 17.67
C ALA A 32 15.91 11.28 17.50
N ARG A 33 15.83 10.33 18.44
CA ARG A 33 16.67 9.11 18.45
C ARG A 33 16.54 8.24 17.19
N ASN A 34 15.35 8.23 16.58
CA ASN A 34 15.06 7.53 15.33
C ASN A 34 15.38 8.37 14.07
N GLY A 35 16.05 9.52 14.23
CA GLY A 35 16.39 10.43 13.13
C GLY A 35 15.24 11.33 12.66
N TYR A 36 14.07 11.27 13.30
CA TYR A 36 12.94 12.12 12.91
C TYR A 36 13.24 13.57 13.25
N THR A 37 13.08 14.45 12.26
CA THR A 37 13.00 15.89 12.47
C THR A 37 11.55 16.31 12.77
N PRO A 38 11.29 17.54 13.25
CA PRO A 38 9.93 18.05 13.38
C PRO A 38 9.12 17.95 12.07
N LEU A 39 9.77 18.11 10.91
CA LEU A 39 9.10 17.99 9.62
C LEU A 39 8.64 16.56 9.31
N HIS A 40 9.35 15.52 9.79
CA HIS A 40 8.87 14.13 9.68
C HIS A 40 7.56 13.93 10.45
N ILE A 41 7.50 14.46 11.68
CA ILE A 41 6.31 14.37 12.52
C ILE A 41 5.14 15.13 11.89
N ALA A 42 5.37 16.36 11.43
CA ALA A 42 4.35 17.17 10.78
C ALA A 42 3.80 16.47 9.52
N ALA A 43 4.68 15.87 8.71
CA ALA A 43 4.31 15.13 7.52
C ALA A 43 3.48 13.88 7.81
N LYS A 44 3.86 13.08 8.82
CA LYS A 44 3.12 11.90 9.27
C LYS A 44 1.75 12.24 9.88
N LYS A 45 1.58 13.44 10.46
CA LYS A 45 0.33 13.87 11.11
C LYS A 45 -0.59 14.71 10.21
N ASN A 46 -0.24 14.88 8.93
CA ASN A 46 -0.93 15.78 8.00
C ASN A 46 -1.01 17.24 8.50
N ALA A 47 -0.05 17.69 9.31
CA ALA A 47 -0.04 19.02 9.89
C ALA A 47 0.50 20.05 8.88
N LYS A 48 -0.32 20.43 7.90
CA LYS A 48 0.08 21.32 6.78
C LYS A 48 0.58 22.68 7.24
N ALA A 49 -0.14 23.37 8.13
CA ALA A 49 0.25 24.70 8.61
C ALA A 49 1.60 24.67 9.36
N ILE A 50 1.81 23.64 10.18
CA ILE A 50 3.11 23.42 10.85
C ILE A 50 4.20 23.11 9.82
N SER A 51 3.90 22.30 8.81
CA SER A 51 4.84 21.97 7.74
C SER A 51 5.26 23.22 6.97
N GLU A 52 4.32 24.09 6.62
CA GLU A 52 4.61 25.39 5.98
C GLU A 52 5.54 26.23 6.84
N THR A 53 5.20 26.38 8.12
CA THR A 53 6.04 27.12 9.09
C THR A 53 7.45 26.52 9.19
N LEU A 54 7.58 25.19 9.28
CA LEU A 54 8.89 24.54 9.36
C LEU A 54 9.73 24.80 8.09
N LEU A 55 9.09 24.78 6.91
CA LEU A 55 9.75 25.05 5.63
C LEU A 55 10.15 26.52 5.48
N GLU A 56 9.34 27.47 5.96
CA GLU A 56 9.70 28.89 6.05
C GLU A 56 10.96 29.12 6.91
N TYR A 57 11.15 28.29 7.94
CA TYR A 57 12.36 28.28 8.77
C TYR A 57 13.46 27.37 8.21
N ASN A 58 13.39 27.01 6.92
CA ASN A 58 14.39 26.24 6.16
C ASN A 58 14.52 24.76 6.57
N ALA A 59 13.46 24.13 7.09
CA ALA A 59 13.49 22.68 7.34
C ALA A 59 13.88 21.89 6.08
N ASN A 60 14.78 20.91 6.22
CA ASN A 60 15.24 20.09 5.10
C ASN A 60 14.17 19.06 4.71
N THR A 61 13.56 19.23 3.53
CA THR A 61 12.56 18.31 2.95
C THR A 61 13.09 16.90 2.65
N ASN A 62 14.41 16.77 2.51
CA ASN A 62 15.10 15.52 2.22
C ASN A 62 15.90 15.00 3.43
N ALA A 63 15.64 15.50 4.64
CA ALA A 63 16.19 14.90 5.86
C ALA A 63 15.75 13.43 5.93
N GLN A 64 16.65 12.54 6.33
CA GLN A 64 16.38 11.11 6.40
C GLN A 64 16.40 10.64 7.86
N SER A 65 15.41 9.84 8.25
CA SER A 65 15.38 9.09 9.49
C SER A 65 16.54 8.08 9.55
N THR A 66 16.70 7.40 10.69
CA THR A 66 17.64 6.27 10.78
C THR A 66 17.27 5.12 9.84
N GLY A 67 16.01 5.00 9.41
CA GLY A 67 15.55 4.06 8.38
C GLY A 67 15.77 4.53 6.94
N GLY A 68 16.22 5.78 6.75
CA GLY A 68 16.39 6.40 5.44
C GLY A 68 15.11 7.06 4.90
N PHE A 69 14.02 7.11 5.68
CA PHE A 69 12.76 7.70 5.24
C PHE A 69 12.79 9.21 5.38
N THR A 70 12.23 9.92 4.41
CA THR A 70 12.08 11.39 4.43
C THR A 70 10.66 11.78 4.86
N PRO A 71 10.39 13.05 5.20
CA PRO A 71 9.03 13.52 5.42
C PRO A 71 8.07 13.17 4.28
N LEU A 72 8.55 13.21 3.02
CA LEU A 72 7.76 12.86 1.85
C LEU A 72 7.35 11.39 1.83
N HIS A 73 8.19 10.48 2.34
CA HIS A 73 7.80 9.07 2.47
C HIS A 73 6.60 8.92 3.40
N LEU A 74 6.65 9.57 4.57
CA LEU A 74 5.62 9.44 5.60
C LEU A 74 4.29 10.03 5.13
N SER A 75 4.30 11.23 4.53
CA SER A 75 3.07 11.81 3.98
C SER A 75 2.47 10.97 2.84
N CYS A 76 3.32 10.34 2.02
CA CYS A 76 2.88 9.49 0.91
C CYS A 76 2.30 8.14 1.38
N GLN A 77 2.86 7.53 2.42
CA GLN A 77 2.36 6.29 3.01
C GLN A 77 0.95 6.49 3.60
N ASP A 78 0.77 7.56 4.38
CA ASP A 78 -0.50 7.86 5.05
C ASP A 78 -1.52 8.57 4.12
N GLY A 79 -1.16 8.83 2.86
CA GLY A 79 -2.06 9.41 1.87
C GLY A 79 -2.35 10.90 2.07
N HIS A 80 -1.47 11.61 2.77
CA HIS A 80 -1.59 13.03 3.10
C HIS A 80 -1.22 13.91 1.90
N LEU A 81 -2.12 13.99 0.92
CA LEU A 81 -1.93 14.75 -0.31
C LEU A 81 -1.57 16.23 -0.08
N PRO A 82 -2.18 16.97 0.89
CA PRO A 82 -1.84 18.37 1.09
C PRO A 82 -0.39 18.58 1.51
N VAL A 83 0.13 17.77 2.44
CA VAL A 83 1.54 17.85 2.86
C VAL A 83 2.47 17.29 1.79
N THR A 84 2.09 16.20 1.11
CA THR A 84 2.85 15.64 -0.01
C THR A 84 3.09 16.68 -1.11
N THR A 85 2.05 17.40 -1.50
CA THR A 85 2.13 18.46 -2.52
C THR A 85 3.01 19.60 -2.05
N LEU A 86 2.83 20.07 -0.81
CA LEU A 86 3.65 21.11 -0.20
C LEU A 86 5.14 20.75 -0.18
N LEU A 87 5.48 19.52 0.22
CA LEU A 87 6.87 19.05 0.25
C LEU A 87 7.48 19.03 -1.16
N LEU A 88 6.73 18.54 -2.16
CA LEU A 88 7.17 18.50 -3.55
C LEU A 88 7.32 19.90 -4.18
N GLU A 89 6.50 20.86 -3.77
CA GLU A 89 6.65 22.28 -4.15
C GLU A 89 7.91 22.90 -3.54
N ASN A 90 8.29 22.46 -2.33
CA ASN A 90 9.50 22.86 -1.61
C ASN A 90 10.70 21.92 -1.89
N GLN A 91 10.81 21.44 -3.12
CA GLN A 91 11.96 20.70 -3.65
C GLN A 91 12.30 19.39 -2.89
N ALA A 92 11.31 18.73 -2.27
CA ALA A 92 11.47 17.34 -1.86
C ALA A 92 11.76 16.47 -3.11
N ASN A 93 12.78 15.63 -3.04
CA ASN A 93 13.14 14.72 -4.11
C ASN A 93 12.24 13.47 -4.06
N PRO A 94 11.40 13.20 -5.09
CA PRO A 94 10.47 12.08 -5.07
C PRO A 94 11.14 10.71 -5.27
N ASN A 95 12.44 10.68 -5.56
CA ASN A 95 13.21 9.46 -5.86
C ASN A 95 14.18 9.07 -4.73
N VAL A 96 14.12 9.73 -3.56
CA VAL A 96 14.92 9.30 -2.41
C VAL A 96 14.46 7.89 -2.01
N GLY A 97 15.40 6.94 -1.95
CA GLY A 97 15.16 5.62 -1.41
C GLY A 97 15.50 5.56 0.08
N SER A 98 14.73 4.78 0.84
CA SER A 98 15.08 4.38 2.20
C SER A 98 16.33 3.46 2.22
N LYS A 99 16.71 2.93 3.39
CA LYS A 99 17.79 1.94 3.48
C LYS A 99 17.56 0.69 2.61
N SER A 100 16.30 0.31 2.40
CA SER A 100 15.91 -0.80 1.50
C SER A 100 15.58 -0.33 0.08
N GLN A 101 15.93 0.91 -0.27
CA GLN A 101 15.60 1.57 -1.54
C GLN A 101 14.08 1.68 -1.80
N LEU A 102 13.25 1.67 -0.75
CA LEU A 102 11.84 2.02 -0.90
C LEU A 102 11.73 3.53 -1.17
N THR A 103 11.16 3.89 -2.32
CA THR A 103 10.82 5.29 -2.65
C THR A 103 9.43 5.65 -2.12
N PRO A 104 9.05 6.94 -2.04
CA PRO A 104 7.69 7.34 -1.69
C PRO A 104 6.60 6.68 -2.56
N LEU A 105 6.88 6.42 -3.84
CA LEU A 105 5.94 5.76 -4.74
C LEU A 105 5.66 4.31 -4.35
N HIS A 106 6.66 3.58 -3.82
CA HIS A 106 6.47 2.23 -3.27
C HIS A 106 5.50 2.25 -2.09
N LEU A 107 5.61 3.26 -1.22
CA LEU A 107 4.73 3.40 -0.05
C LEU A 107 3.30 3.78 -0.45
N CYS A 108 3.14 4.64 -1.47
CA CYS A 108 1.82 4.86 -2.06
C CYS A 108 1.24 3.55 -2.60
N ALA A 109 2.06 2.74 -3.26
CA ALA A 109 1.62 1.46 -3.82
C ALA A 109 1.28 0.40 -2.76
N GLN A 110 1.94 0.44 -1.60
CA GLN A 110 1.65 -0.41 -0.45
C GLN A 110 0.30 -0.09 0.19
N GLU A 111 -0.16 1.18 0.14
CA GLU A 111 -1.34 1.65 0.88
C GLU A 111 -2.49 2.19 -0.04
N ASP A 112 -2.43 1.89 -1.35
CA ASP A 112 -3.36 2.35 -2.40
C ASP A 112 -3.53 3.89 -2.48
N ARG A 113 -2.47 4.68 -2.22
CA ARG A 113 -2.52 6.15 -2.22
C ARG A 113 -2.38 6.75 -3.61
N VAL A 114 -3.34 6.47 -4.50
CA VAL A 114 -3.28 6.87 -5.92
C VAL A 114 -3.08 8.38 -6.10
N GLN A 115 -3.73 9.22 -5.28
CA GLN A 115 -3.59 10.68 -5.39
C GLN A 115 -2.17 11.18 -5.06
N CYS A 116 -1.53 10.60 -4.05
CA CYS A 116 -0.15 10.94 -3.70
C CYS A 116 0.82 10.41 -4.78
N ALA A 117 0.60 9.19 -5.28
CA ALA A 117 1.35 8.66 -6.43
C ALA A 117 1.23 9.58 -7.66
N GLU A 118 0.05 10.16 -7.89
CA GLU A 118 -0.16 11.13 -8.96
C GLU A 118 0.66 12.41 -8.78
N ALA A 119 0.70 12.97 -7.57
CA ALA A 119 1.55 14.11 -7.25
C ALA A 119 3.05 13.79 -7.45
N LEU A 120 3.50 12.61 -7.02
CA LEU A 120 4.88 12.13 -7.19
C LEU A 120 5.27 12.02 -8.66
N ILE A 121 4.46 11.35 -9.48
CA ILE A 121 4.74 11.15 -10.91
C ILE A 121 4.80 12.49 -11.65
N ARG A 122 3.91 13.44 -11.34
CA ARG A 122 3.96 14.81 -11.90
C ARG A 122 5.26 15.55 -11.57
N LYS A 123 5.97 15.12 -10.53
CA LYS A 123 7.25 15.67 -10.09
C LYS A 123 8.44 14.78 -10.47
N ASN A 124 8.26 13.92 -11.48
CA ASN A 124 9.29 13.04 -12.04
C ASN A 124 9.75 11.93 -11.09
N ALA A 125 8.84 11.37 -10.29
CA ALA A 125 9.09 10.09 -9.66
C ALA A 125 9.32 9.01 -10.72
N ASP A 126 10.34 8.18 -10.56
CA ASP A 126 10.60 7.04 -11.43
C ASP A 126 9.58 5.93 -11.14
N ILE A 127 8.70 5.69 -12.10
CA ILE A 127 7.66 4.68 -12.03
C ILE A 127 8.19 3.24 -11.93
N ASN A 128 9.42 3.02 -12.41
CA ASN A 128 10.08 1.71 -12.46
C ASN A 128 11.24 1.62 -11.46
N ALA A 129 11.34 2.56 -10.50
CA ALA A 129 12.32 2.47 -9.43
C ALA A 129 12.23 1.10 -8.73
N GLN A 130 13.38 0.54 -8.38
CA GLN A 130 13.48 -0.78 -7.76
C GLN A 130 13.97 -0.67 -6.32
N THR A 131 13.38 -1.47 -5.44
CA THR A 131 13.91 -1.72 -4.09
C THR A 131 15.23 -2.49 -4.14
N LEU A 132 15.85 -2.71 -2.98
CA LEU A 132 17.10 -3.45 -2.87
C LEU A 132 16.99 -4.88 -3.44
N THR A 133 15.82 -5.52 -3.29
CA THR A 133 15.55 -6.86 -3.85
C THR A 133 14.90 -6.84 -5.24
N GLY A 134 14.73 -5.65 -5.83
CA GLY A 134 14.28 -5.49 -7.21
C GLY A 134 12.76 -5.29 -7.37
N TYR A 135 12.00 -5.11 -6.29
CA TYR A 135 10.56 -4.85 -6.40
C TYR A 135 10.33 -3.44 -6.95
N THR A 136 9.39 -3.32 -7.88
CA THR A 136 8.87 -2.03 -8.33
C THR A 136 7.56 -1.70 -7.61
N SER A 137 7.10 -0.45 -7.70
CA SER A 137 5.79 -0.06 -7.16
C SER A 137 4.63 -0.89 -7.73
N LEU A 138 4.75 -1.35 -8.99
CA LEU A 138 3.76 -2.27 -9.59
C LEU A 138 3.76 -3.64 -8.89
N HIS A 139 4.94 -4.21 -8.58
CA HIS A 139 5.00 -5.45 -7.82
C HIS A 139 4.35 -5.32 -6.44
N VAL A 140 4.62 -4.20 -5.74
CA VAL A 140 4.06 -3.92 -4.42
C VAL A 140 2.53 -3.84 -4.50
N ALA A 141 1.97 -3.03 -5.40
CA ALA A 141 0.52 -2.92 -5.58
C ALA A 141 -0.13 -4.28 -5.94
N CYS A 142 0.54 -5.09 -6.79
CA CYS A 142 0.08 -6.43 -7.12
C CYS A 142 0.12 -7.40 -5.93
N HIS A 143 1.11 -7.29 -5.04
CA HIS A 143 1.23 -8.13 -3.85
C HIS A 143 0.11 -7.83 -2.83
N PHE A 144 -0.17 -6.55 -2.59
CA PHE A 144 -1.18 -6.14 -1.61
C PHE A 144 -2.63 -6.13 -2.14
N GLY A 145 -2.83 -6.32 -3.44
CA GLY A 145 -4.18 -6.40 -4.02
C GLY A 145 -4.79 -5.05 -4.37
N HIS A 146 -3.98 -4.00 -4.49
CA HIS A 146 -4.43 -2.62 -4.72
C HIS A 146 -4.71 -2.36 -6.20
N ILE A 147 -5.87 -2.80 -6.67
CA ILE A 147 -6.25 -2.75 -8.09
C ILE A 147 -6.31 -1.32 -8.66
N ASN A 148 -6.67 -0.32 -7.85
CA ASN A 148 -6.70 1.07 -8.30
C ASN A 148 -5.29 1.57 -8.61
N MET A 149 -4.34 1.32 -7.71
CA MET A 149 -2.93 1.59 -7.95
C MET A 149 -2.37 0.81 -9.14
N VAL A 150 -2.65 -0.49 -9.26
CA VAL A 150 -2.19 -1.29 -10.40
C VAL A 150 -2.67 -0.68 -11.72
N ARG A 151 -3.96 -0.35 -11.83
CA ARG A 151 -4.53 0.30 -13.02
C ARG A 151 -3.86 1.63 -13.31
N TYR A 152 -3.62 2.43 -12.27
CA TYR A 152 -2.97 3.72 -12.40
C TYR A 152 -1.53 3.60 -12.91
N LEU A 153 -0.73 2.71 -12.32
CA LEU A 153 0.66 2.48 -12.73
C LEU A 153 0.77 1.92 -14.16
N LEU A 154 -0.07 0.95 -14.52
CA LEU A 154 -0.10 0.40 -15.88
C LEU A 154 -0.50 1.45 -16.92
N LYS A 155 -1.49 2.30 -16.61
CA LYS A 155 -1.89 3.41 -17.48
C LYS A 155 -0.73 4.38 -17.78
N LEU A 156 0.18 4.53 -16.83
CA LEU A 156 1.37 5.38 -16.97
C LEU A 156 2.57 4.67 -17.61
N GLY A 157 2.42 3.41 -18.04
CA GLY A 157 3.49 2.65 -18.68
C GLY A 157 4.50 2.03 -17.71
N ALA A 158 4.09 1.70 -16.48
CA ALA A 158 4.89 0.84 -15.61
C ALA A 158 5.21 -0.48 -16.33
N ASN A 159 6.45 -0.96 -16.20
CA ASN A 159 6.87 -2.19 -16.85
C ASN A 159 6.15 -3.40 -16.23
N VAL A 160 5.13 -3.90 -16.94
CA VAL A 160 4.31 -5.06 -16.55
C VAL A 160 5.12 -6.35 -16.38
N ASN A 161 6.29 -6.43 -17.03
CA ASN A 161 7.20 -7.57 -17.02
C ASN A 161 8.50 -7.26 -16.26
N ALA A 162 8.51 -6.25 -15.39
CA ALA A 162 9.65 -5.99 -14.51
C ALA A 162 10.00 -7.24 -13.70
N GLU A 163 11.28 -7.42 -13.39
CA GLU A 163 11.79 -8.59 -12.69
C GLU A 163 12.52 -8.17 -11.42
N THR A 164 12.21 -8.84 -10.30
CA THR A 164 13.02 -8.75 -9.08
C THR A 164 14.34 -9.51 -9.23
N ASN A 165 15.21 -9.45 -8.22
CA ASN A 165 16.48 -10.20 -8.21
C ASN A 165 16.28 -11.73 -8.26
N LEU A 166 15.06 -12.22 -7.99
CA LEU A 166 14.66 -13.63 -8.12
C LEU A 166 13.85 -13.91 -9.38
N MET A 167 13.84 -12.98 -10.34
CA MET A 167 13.04 -13.04 -11.57
C MET A 167 11.53 -13.15 -11.30
N PHE A 168 11.08 -12.63 -10.17
CA PHE A 168 9.66 -12.54 -9.86
C PHE A 168 9.07 -11.37 -10.65
N THR A 169 7.91 -11.57 -11.27
CA THR A 169 7.20 -10.51 -12.02
C THR A 169 5.96 -10.05 -11.26
N PRO A 170 5.33 -8.91 -11.63
CA PRO A 170 4.06 -8.50 -11.03
C PRO A 170 2.97 -9.57 -11.15
N LEU A 171 2.96 -10.36 -12.23
CA LEU A 171 2.04 -11.47 -12.43
C LEU A 171 2.28 -12.60 -11.40
N HIS A 172 3.53 -12.91 -11.09
CA HIS A 172 3.85 -13.84 -10.01
C HIS A 172 3.37 -13.32 -8.65
N SER A 173 3.55 -12.03 -8.34
CA SER A 173 3.04 -11.41 -7.10
C SER A 173 1.53 -11.49 -6.99
N ALA A 174 0.79 -11.15 -8.04
CA ALA A 174 -0.67 -11.24 -8.04
C ALA A 174 -1.15 -12.68 -7.88
N ALA A 175 -0.50 -13.64 -8.57
CA ALA A 175 -0.86 -15.05 -8.51
C ALA A 175 -0.56 -15.70 -7.16
N GLN A 176 0.59 -15.36 -6.56
CA GLN A 176 0.97 -15.83 -5.23
C GLN A 176 0.00 -15.36 -4.14
N GLN A 177 -0.65 -14.22 -4.33
CA GLN A 177 -1.55 -13.62 -3.34
C GLN A 177 -3.03 -13.87 -3.66
N GLY A 178 -3.34 -14.56 -4.77
CA GLY A 178 -4.70 -14.93 -5.16
C GLY A 178 -5.52 -13.79 -5.81
N HIS A 179 -4.88 -12.71 -6.26
CA HIS A 179 -5.59 -11.51 -6.75
C HIS A 179 -6.02 -11.64 -8.22
N VAL A 180 -7.09 -12.42 -8.46
CA VAL A 180 -7.60 -12.76 -9.81
C VAL A 180 -7.84 -11.53 -10.70
N MET A 181 -8.44 -10.47 -10.17
CA MET A 181 -8.74 -9.27 -10.96
C MET A 181 -7.47 -8.54 -11.41
N ILE A 182 -6.40 -8.58 -10.59
CA ILE A 182 -5.10 -8.02 -10.96
C ILE A 182 -4.41 -8.93 -11.98
N VAL A 183 -4.50 -10.25 -11.84
CA VAL A 183 -4.00 -11.21 -12.84
C VAL A 183 -4.59 -10.91 -14.22
N LYS A 184 -5.92 -10.75 -14.32
CA LYS A 184 -6.60 -10.36 -15.56
C LYS A 184 -6.04 -9.06 -16.14
N LEU A 185 -5.98 -8.03 -15.29
CA LEU A 185 -5.52 -6.70 -15.69
C LEU A 185 -4.07 -6.72 -16.20
N LEU A 186 -3.19 -7.49 -15.56
CA LEU A 186 -1.80 -7.65 -15.99
C LEU A 186 -1.70 -8.37 -17.34
N LEU A 187 -2.48 -9.44 -17.56
CA LEU A 187 -2.53 -10.16 -18.85
C LEU A 187 -3.03 -9.25 -19.98
N GLU A 188 -4.07 -8.45 -19.72
CA GLU A 188 -4.59 -7.45 -20.67
C GLU A 188 -3.51 -6.42 -21.07
N HIS A 189 -2.55 -6.14 -20.19
CA HIS A 189 -1.45 -5.22 -20.44
C HIS A 189 -0.16 -5.91 -20.93
N GLY A 190 -0.23 -7.19 -21.33
CA GLY A 190 0.89 -7.91 -21.94
C GLY A 190 1.87 -8.53 -20.94
N ALA A 191 1.42 -8.86 -19.72
CA ALA A 191 2.19 -9.73 -18.83
C ALA A 191 2.46 -11.09 -19.49
N LEU A 192 3.68 -11.60 -19.35
CA LEU A 192 4.10 -12.87 -19.95
C LEU A 192 3.73 -14.06 -19.03
N PRO A 193 2.68 -14.85 -19.33
CA PRO A 193 2.23 -15.94 -18.45
C PRO A 193 3.23 -17.10 -18.33
N ASN A 194 4.03 -17.33 -19.37
CA ASN A 194 5.05 -18.39 -19.44
C ASN A 194 6.39 -17.99 -18.79
N LYS A 195 6.53 -16.75 -18.31
CA LYS A 195 7.78 -16.31 -17.68
C LYS A 195 7.97 -17.08 -16.38
N THR A 196 9.16 -17.63 -16.19
CA THR A 196 9.55 -18.35 -14.98
C THR A 196 10.44 -17.49 -14.09
N ASN A 197 10.30 -17.67 -12.78
CA ASN A 197 11.24 -17.12 -11.81
C ASN A 197 12.54 -17.95 -11.76
N LYS A 198 13.48 -17.56 -10.88
CA LYS A 198 14.79 -18.23 -10.73
C LYS A 198 14.69 -19.72 -10.37
N HIS A 199 13.56 -20.18 -9.84
CA HIS A 199 13.28 -21.57 -9.49
C HIS A 199 12.50 -22.33 -10.59
N GLY A 200 12.35 -21.75 -11.78
CA GLY A 200 11.61 -22.37 -12.88
C GLY A 200 10.08 -22.37 -12.70
N MET A 201 9.55 -21.64 -11.71
CA MET A 201 8.11 -21.58 -11.45
C MET A 201 7.47 -20.45 -12.25
N THR A 202 6.39 -20.75 -12.97
CA THR A 202 5.48 -19.76 -13.58
C THR A 202 4.46 -19.26 -12.56
N ALA A 203 3.78 -18.16 -12.85
CA ALA A 203 2.66 -17.66 -12.04
C ALA A 203 1.56 -18.72 -11.85
N LEU A 204 1.26 -19.51 -12.90
CA LEU A 204 0.31 -20.63 -12.83
C LEU A 204 0.75 -21.69 -11.82
N SER A 205 2.02 -22.11 -11.86
CA SER A 205 2.54 -23.15 -10.96
C SER A 205 2.49 -22.74 -9.49
N ILE A 206 2.73 -21.45 -9.20
CA ILE A 206 2.61 -20.88 -7.86
C ILE A 206 1.14 -20.90 -7.40
N ALA A 207 0.22 -20.41 -8.22
CA ALA A 207 -1.21 -20.39 -7.90
C ALA A 207 -1.77 -21.79 -7.65
N GLN A 208 -1.33 -22.79 -8.43
CA GLN A 208 -1.69 -24.20 -8.24
C GLN A 208 -1.20 -24.73 -6.89
N ARG A 209 0.07 -24.47 -6.55
CA ARG A 209 0.68 -24.93 -5.30
C ARG A 209 0.02 -24.33 -4.06
N LEU A 210 -0.43 -23.07 -4.15
CA LEU A 210 -1.10 -22.35 -3.06
C LEU A 210 -2.62 -22.55 -3.04
N GLY A 211 -3.20 -23.22 -4.05
CA GLY A 211 -4.63 -23.53 -4.09
C GLY A 211 -5.54 -22.37 -4.51
N TYR A 212 -5.03 -21.36 -5.22
CA TYR A 212 -5.84 -20.24 -5.74
C TYR A 212 -6.57 -20.62 -7.03
N ILE A 213 -7.65 -21.40 -6.89
CA ILE A 213 -8.41 -22.00 -8.00
C ILE A 213 -8.79 -20.98 -9.07
N SER A 214 -9.34 -19.83 -8.69
CA SER A 214 -9.79 -18.81 -9.65
C SER A 214 -8.63 -18.16 -10.42
N VAL A 215 -7.43 -18.07 -9.82
CA VAL A 215 -6.22 -17.62 -10.55
C VAL A 215 -5.74 -18.72 -11.50
N VAL A 216 -5.81 -19.98 -11.07
CA VAL A 216 -5.45 -21.13 -11.90
C VAL A 216 -6.34 -21.21 -13.14
N GLU A 217 -7.66 -21.03 -12.99
CA GLU A 217 -8.60 -21.01 -14.10
C GLU A 217 -8.25 -19.93 -15.12
N GLU A 218 -7.91 -18.73 -14.64
CA GLU A 218 -7.52 -17.62 -15.50
C GLU A 218 -6.20 -17.88 -16.26
N LEU A 219 -5.19 -18.44 -15.58
CA LEU A 219 -3.86 -18.64 -16.15
C LEU A 219 -3.75 -19.91 -17.00
N LYS A 220 -4.58 -20.93 -16.76
CA LYS A 220 -4.47 -22.24 -17.45
C LYS A 220 -4.71 -22.14 -18.96
N GLY A 221 -5.53 -21.19 -19.42
CA GLY A 221 -5.80 -21.00 -20.84
C GLY A 221 -4.70 -20.24 -21.60
N VAL A 222 -3.87 -19.47 -20.89
CA VAL A 222 -2.85 -18.58 -21.48
C VAL A 222 -1.41 -19.03 -21.19
N THR A 223 -1.23 -20.00 -20.29
CA THR A 223 0.08 -20.55 -19.94
C THR A 223 0.24 -21.91 -20.63
N GLU A 224 1.38 -22.11 -21.29
CA GLU A 224 1.75 -23.40 -21.86
C GLU A 224 1.92 -24.44 -20.75
N ALA A 225 1.51 -25.69 -21.02
CA ALA A 225 1.70 -26.78 -20.08
C ALA A 225 3.20 -27.04 -19.89
N THR A 226 3.80 -26.46 -18.86
CA THR A 226 5.18 -26.75 -18.52
C THR A 226 5.24 -28.20 -18.06
N LEU A 227 5.91 -29.05 -18.85
CA LEU A 227 6.31 -30.38 -18.41
C LEU A 227 7.30 -30.17 -17.27
N VAL A 228 6.82 -30.12 -16.03
CA VAL A 228 7.69 -30.21 -14.86
C VAL A 228 8.38 -31.55 -14.98
N SER A 229 9.64 -31.56 -15.40
CA SER A 229 10.47 -32.75 -15.40
C SER A 229 10.45 -33.27 -13.96
N LYS A 230 10.01 -34.52 -13.80
CA LYS A 230 9.92 -35.24 -12.52
C LYS A 230 11.27 -35.38 -11.78
N GLN A 231 12.32 -34.68 -12.19
CA GLN A 231 13.65 -34.77 -11.61
C GLN A 231 13.80 -33.99 -10.30
N ASP A 232 12.90 -33.04 -9.99
CA ASP A 232 12.96 -32.29 -8.72
C ASP A 232 11.86 -32.69 -7.72
N ALA A 233 11.10 -33.76 -8.02
CA ALA A 233 10.09 -34.30 -7.11
C ALA A 233 10.68 -35.01 -5.86
N SER A 234 12.00 -34.97 -5.66
CA SER A 234 12.67 -35.58 -4.51
C SER A 234 13.19 -34.59 -3.46
N SER A 235 12.77 -33.33 -3.51
CA SER A 235 12.90 -32.44 -2.34
C SER A 235 11.53 -31.84 -2.04
N GLU A 236 10.95 -32.22 -0.90
CA GLU A 236 9.78 -31.55 -0.32
C GLU A 236 10.17 -30.15 0.20
N GLU A 237 10.85 -29.36 -0.62
CA GLU A 237 11.18 -27.99 -0.26
C GLU A 237 9.89 -27.17 -0.30
N ARG A 238 9.40 -26.82 0.90
CA ARG A 238 8.22 -25.98 1.06
C ARG A 238 8.42 -24.68 0.28
N TYR A 239 7.47 -24.36 -0.60
CA TYR A 239 7.50 -23.11 -1.34
C TYR A 239 7.61 -21.92 -0.40
N LYS A 240 8.66 -21.12 -0.58
CA LYS A 240 8.90 -19.91 0.21
C LYS A 240 8.19 -18.72 -0.44
N ILE A 241 7.20 -18.18 0.26
CA ILE A 241 6.46 -16.97 -0.13
C ILE A 241 7.46 -15.82 -0.31
N GLN A 242 7.33 -15.11 -1.43
CA GLN A 242 8.09 -13.91 -1.74
C GLN A 242 7.26 -12.67 -1.38
N ALA A 243 7.82 -11.77 -0.58
CA ALA A 243 7.16 -10.52 -0.20
C ALA A 243 8.08 -9.33 -0.48
N PRO A 244 7.52 -8.18 -0.89
CA PRO A 244 8.27 -6.93 -0.98
C PRO A 244 8.73 -6.48 0.40
N GLU A 245 9.77 -5.64 0.43
CA GLU A 245 10.13 -4.92 1.65
C GLU A 245 8.96 -4.04 2.12
N VAL A 246 8.56 -4.19 3.38
CA VAL A 246 7.48 -3.42 3.99
C VAL A 246 8.03 -2.31 4.88
N SER A 247 7.34 -1.17 4.91
CA SER A 247 7.63 -0.09 5.85
C SER A 247 6.95 -0.32 7.21
N HIS A 248 7.75 -0.52 8.25
CA HIS A 248 7.31 -0.42 9.65
C HIS A 248 8.18 0.62 10.37
N GLU A 249 7.88 1.91 10.22
CA GLU A 249 8.45 2.93 11.11
C GLU A 249 7.47 3.25 12.23
N GLU A 250 7.84 2.84 13.44
CA GLU A 250 7.10 3.06 14.67
C GLU A 250 6.91 4.56 14.96
N HIS A 251 5.87 4.88 15.73
CA HIS A 251 5.59 6.26 16.12
C HIS A 251 6.71 6.85 17.00
N PRO A 252 7.08 8.13 16.82
CA PRO A 252 8.19 8.78 17.53
C PRO A 252 7.94 8.97 19.04
N VAL A 253 6.68 8.86 19.48
CA VAL A 253 6.27 8.80 20.88
C VAL A 253 5.53 7.48 21.07
N THR A 254 6.29 6.46 21.43
CA THR A 254 5.71 5.35 22.18
C THR A 254 5.57 5.85 23.60
N ASP A 255 4.34 5.92 24.13
CA ASP A 255 4.08 6.12 25.55
C ASP A 255 4.59 4.88 26.29
N SER A 256 5.91 4.76 26.46
CA SER A 256 6.54 3.66 27.16
C SER A 256 6.81 4.04 28.61
N ASP A 257 5.76 4.49 29.32
CA ASP A 257 5.78 4.77 30.76
C ASP A 257 4.45 4.37 31.45
N ASP A 258 3.69 3.42 30.92
CA ASP A 258 2.60 2.76 31.66
C ASP A 258 2.85 1.25 31.70
N GLU A 259 2.69 0.67 32.90
CA GLU A 259 3.01 -0.70 33.34
C GLU A 259 4.44 -0.90 33.91
N ALA A 260 4.85 -0.04 34.84
CA ALA A 260 5.68 -0.49 35.96
C ALA A 260 4.80 -1.26 36.98
N GLU A 261 4.27 -2.42 36.59
CA GLU A 261 3.83 -3.41 37.56
C GLU A 261 5.04 -4.28 37.95
N ASP A 262 5.56 -3.97 39.14
CA ASP A 262 6.43 -4.83 39.94
C ASP A 262 5.88 -6.26 39.98
N ARG A 263 6.50 -7.17 39.23
CA ARG A 263 6.41 -8.62 39.51
C ARG A 263 7.80 -9.24 39.43
N LYS A 264 8.47 -9.19 40.58
CA LYS A 264 9.57 -10.09 40.90
C LYS A 264 9.10 -11.54 40.78
N THR A 265 9.72 -12.31 39.89
CA THR A 265 9.85 -13.76 40.01
C THR A 265 11.17 -14.17 39.36
N ASP A 266 12.16 -14.36 40.24
CA ASP A 266 13.19 -15.40 40.32
C ASP A 266 13.89 -15.95 39.05
N GLU A 267 15.21 -16.06 39.23
CA GLU A 267 16.26 -16.63 38.40
C GLU A 267 15.96 -18.07 37.94
N ASP A 268 16.19 -18.39 36.67
CA ASP A 268 17.21 -19.36 36.22
C ASP A 268 17.04 -19.74 34.73
N ASP A 269 18.19 -20.06 34.12
CA ASP A 269 18.43 -20.70 32.81
C ASP A 269 18.41 -19.84 31.53
N ILE A 270 19.59 -19.27 31.24
CA ILE A 270 20.03 -18.92 29.88
C ILE A 270 20.46 -20.22 29.16
N VAL A 271 19.66 -20.64 28.18
CA VAL A 271 20.06 -21.58 27.12
C VAL A 271 19.47 -21.08 25.81
N TYR A 272 20.31 -20.63 24.87
CA TYR A 272 19.97 -20.64 23.44
C TYR A 272 20.43 -21.99 22.89
N PRO A 273 19.55 -22.77 22.21
CA PRO A 273 19.63 -22.78 20.74
C PRO A 273 18.32 -23.16 19.99
N GLU A 274 18.46 -23.11 18.66
CA GLU A 274 17.71 -23.85 17.62
C GLU A 274 16.53 -23.19 16.88
N LEU A 275 16.80 -22.98 15.59
CA LEU A 275 15.87 -22.76 14.49
C LEU A 275 14.87 -23.92 14.39
N GLY A 276 13.57 -23.64 14.57
CA GLY A 276 12.51 -24.61 14.33
C GLY A 276 11.12 -23.98 14.29
N TYR A 277 10.42 -24.21 13.16
CA TYR A 277 8.96 -24.20 13.00
C TYR A 277 8.18 -22.92 13.35
N PHE A 278 7.95 -22.07 12.35
CA PHE A 278 6.77 -21.20 12.33
C PHE A 278 5.57 -21.97 11.77
N ASP A 279 4.67 -22.34 12.67
CA ASP A 279 3.31 -22.74 12.36
C ASP A 279 2.50 -21.53 11.88
N MET A 280 1.74 -21.71 10.80
CA MET A 280 0.93 -20.70 10.12
C MET A 280 -0.14 -20.05 11.02
N PRO A 281 -0.21 -18.71 11.14
CA PRO A 281 -1.41 -18.04 11.63
C PRO A 281 -2.48 -17.95 10.53
N ARG A 282 -3.66 -18.50 10.85
CA ARG A 282 -4.92 -18.49 10.09
C ARG A 282 -5.28 -17.11 9.51
N ALA A 283 -4.94 -16.86 8.25
CA ALA A 283 -5.49 -15.78 7.43
C ALA A 283 -6.87 -16.15 6.83
N VAL A 284 -7.83 -16.58 7.65
CA VAL A 284 -9.19 -16.98 7.18
C VAL A 284 -10.32 -16.15 7.81
N ASN A 285 -10.04 -15.22 8.73
CA ASN A 285 -11.11 -14.49 9.43
C ASN A 285 -11.26 -13.00 9.11
N ASN A 286 -10.50 -12.42 8.18
CA ASN A 286 -10.65 -10.99 7.86
C ASN A 286 -11.52 -10.66 6.63
N LEU A 287 -12.17 -11.66 6.01
CA LEU A 287 -13.20 -11.44 4.98
C LEU A 287 -14.65 -11.43 5.50
N LYS A 288 -14.89 -11.84 6.76
CA LYS A 288 -16.23 -11.76 7.38
C LYS A 288 -16.48 -10.45 8.14
N SER A 289 -15.43 -9.70 8.47
CA SER A 289 -15.53 -8.40 9.15
C SER A 289 -15.92 -7.28 8.19
N GLN A 290 -15.58 -7.37 6.89
CA GLN A 290 -15.93 -6.34 5.89
C GLN A 290 -17.30 -6.54 5.21
N GLN A 291 -17.91 -7.73 5.32
CA GLN A 291 -19.31 -7.96 4.89
C GLN A 291 -20.35 -7.67 5.98
N LYS A 292 -19.93 -7.51 7.25
CA LYS A 292 -20.85 -7.20 8.35
C LYS A 292 -21.14 -5.70 8.48
N THR A 293 -20.20 -4.84 8.10
CA THR A 293 -20.34 -3.37 8.24
C THR A 293 -21.23 -2.72 7.17
N THR A 294 -21.61 -3.44 6.11
CA THR A 294 -22.59 -2.97 5.12
C THR A 294 -24.02 -3.44 5.39
N GLN A 295 -24.22 -4.38 6.33
CA GLN A 295 -25.55 -4.80 6.80
C GLN A 295 -26.02 -4.01 8.05
N ASP A 296 -25.10 -3.41 8.81
CA ASP A 296 -25.45 -2.63 10.01
C ASP A 296 -25.79 -1.15 9.72
N MET A 297 -25.67 -0.68 8.46
CA MET A 297 -26.02 0.69 8.03
C MET A 297 -27.38 0.77 7.29
N LEU A 298 -28.16 -0.31 7.29
CA LEU A 298 -29.51 -0.38 6.70
C LEU A 298 -30.60 -0.72 7.74
N GLY A 299 -30.29 -0.64 9.03
CA GLY A 299 -31.18 -1.02 10.13
C GLY A 299 -32.12 0.07 10.66
N ASP A 300 -31.90 1.35 10.37
CA ASP A 300 -32.60 2.47 11.02
C ASP A 300 -33.49 3.31 10.09
N ALA A 301 -34.15 2.66 9.13
CA ALA A 301 -35.22 3.30 8.35
C ALA A 301 -36.37 2.33 8.05
N SER A 302 -37.05 1.84 9.08
CA SER A 302 -38.40 1.27 8.94
C SER A 302 -39.19 1.37 10.23
N SER A 303 -39.78 2.55 10.45
CA SER A 303 -41.00 2.73 11.22
C SER A 303 -41.81 3.83 10.53
N ASN A 304 -43.04 3.51 10.11
CA ASN A 304 -43.92 4.26 9.20
C ASN A 304 -43.46 4.15 7.73
N VAL A 305 -44.08 3.37 6.84
CA VAL A 305 -45.47 3.52 6.37
C VAL A 305 -46.01 2.16 5.90
N HIS A 306 -47.26 1.95 6.25
CA HIS A 306 -48.07 0.76 6.10
C HIS A 306 -48.62 0.63 4.67
N MET A 307 -48.47 -0.56 4.07
CA MET A 307 -49.47 -1.29 3.27
C MET A 307 -50.56 -0.48 2.52
N GLN A 308 -50.34 -0.23 1.23
CA GLN A 308 -51.35 -0.06 0.16
C GLN A 308 -50.56 0.30 -1.13
N TYR A 309 -50.46 -0.47 -2.21
CA TYR A 309 -51.50 -1.02 -3.07
C TYR A 309 -50.84 -2.07 -3.99
N LEU A 310 -51.30 -3.33 -3.94
CA LEU A 310 -51.19 -4.24 -5.08
C LEU A 310 -52.44 -5.12 -5.11
N ARG A 311 -53.54 -4.53 -5.58
CA ARG A 311 -54.69 -5.27 -6.11
C ARG A 311 -55.56 -4.31 -6.91
N GLU A 312 -55.39 -4.35 -8.23
CA GLU A 312 -56.47 -4.50 -9.21
C GLU A 312 -55.83 -4.47 -10.61
N GLY A 313 -56.09 -5.52 -11.38
CA GLY A 313 -55.70 -5.60 -12.77
C GLY A 313 -56.74 -4.96 -13.69
N VAL A 314 -56.57 -5.30 -14.98
CA VAL A 314 -57.51 -5.17 -16.11
C VAL A 314 -57.18 -4.05 -17.12
N LEU A 315 -56.64 -4.53 -18.25
CA LEU A 315 -56.96 -4.20 -19.66
C LEU A 315 -57.53 -2.82 -20.02
N MET A 316 -56.86 -2.13 -20.96
CA MET A 316 -57.40 -1.56 -22.23
C MET A 316 -56.24 -0.84 -22.95
N ASN A 317 -55.74 -1.36 -24.08
CA ASN A 317 -56.10 -1.09 -25.48
C ASN A 317 -55.79 0.33 -26.02
N GLU A 318 -54.86 0.33 -26.97
CA GLU A 318 -54.83 1.01 -28.28
C GLU A 318 -54.89 2.55 -28.43
N THR A 319 -54.24 2.98 -29.53
CA THR A 319 -54.19 4.30 -30.20
C THR A 319 -53.22 5.31 -29.56
N GLU A 320 -52.38 6.06 -30.27
CA GLU A 320 -52.32 6.37 -31.70
C GLU A 320 -50.92 6.92 -32.08
N GLU A 321 -50.70 7.03 -33.37
CA GLU A 321 -49.54 7.52 -34.13
C GLU A 321 -49.00 8.90 -33.70
N ASN A 322 -47.67 9.12 -33.77
CA ASN A 322 -47.14 10.02 -34.80
C ASN A 322 -45.60 10.03 -34.93
N LYS A 323 -45.21 10.21 -36.19
CA LYS A 323 -43.87 10.20 -36.79
C LYS A 323 -43.07 11.46 -36.43
N LEU A 324 -41.73 11.37 -36.44
CA LEU A 324 -40.84 12.07 -37.39
C LEU A 324 -39.33 11.93 -37.05
N HIS A 325 -38.55 11.95 -38.12
CA HIS A 325 -37.18 11.46 -38.34
C HIS A 325 -36.00 12.20 -37.66
N PRO A 326 -34.78 11.60 -37.68
CA PRO A 326 -33.53 12.22 -37.27
C PRO A 326 -32.88 13.02 -38.42
N THR A 327 -32.35 14.21 -38.13
CA THR A 327 -31.46 14.95 -39.04
C THR A 327 -30.00 14.71 -38.68
N SER A 328 -29.28 14.12 -39.62
CA SER A 328 -27.84 14.23 -39.79
C SER A 328 -27.47 15.63 -40.25
N PHE A 329 -26.30 16.12 -39.85
CA PHE A 329 -25.54 17.09 -40.64
C PHE A 329 -24.05 16.75 -40.62
N VAL A 330 -23.49 17.01 -41.79
CA VAL A 330 -22.12 16.82 -42.31
C VAL A 330 -21.09 17.62 -41.52
#